data_AF-A0A846QN78-F1
#
_entry.id   AF-A0A846QN78-F1
#
_cell.length_a   1.000
_cell.length_b   1.000
_cell.length_c   1.000
_cell.angle_alpha   90.00
_cell.angle_beta   90.00
_cell.angle_gamma   90.00
#
_symmetry.space_group_name_H-M   'P 1'
#
loop_
_entity.id
_entity.type
_entity.pdbx_description
1 polymer ?
#
loop_
_entity_poly.entity_id
_entity_poly.type
_entity_poly.pdbx_seq_one_letter_code
_entity_poly.pdbx_strand_id
1 'polypeptide(L)'
;MTPKIDKQLDQLVEQVTQSVVAGLDAVIKDAIVKEVTNVLTKSLNKEIKDGEFFRKVNDDMRHGLEEIYKEIKKAKQNDSAASLSSGSRSETDQLITEASDQLDEILKSTEDATVRIMDIVEKHQEMIAQSGKLLREFRSGGASKDSVNRLIELNDTHTSDLIDVMTALSFQDLTGQRIKRIVSALKRIEEVVFSLYVSTGLAVKKRDEEPERDTEEIAKEARQTASELKGPQGGTSQGDVDDLLKQLGLE
;
A
#
# COMPACT_ATOMS: atom_id res chain seq x y z
N MET A 1 -81.69 57.97 2.59
CA MET A 1 -81.57 56.73 1.79
C MET A 1 -80.25 55.97 2.06
N THR A 2 -79.51 56.28 3.12
CA THR A 2 -78.10 55.88 3.33
C THR A 2 -77.80 54.74 4.33
N PRO A 3 -78.55 54.48 5.42
CA PRO A 3 -78.09 53.53 6.46
C PRO A 3 -78.24 52.04 6.13
N LYS A 4 -79.05 51.71 5.10
CA LYS A 4 -79.26 50.31 4.67
C LYS A 4 -78.12 49.81 3.79
N ILE A 5 -77.45 50.73 3.08
CA ILE A 5 -76.32 50.44 2.20
C ILE A 5 -75.05 50.23 3.03
N ASP A 6 -74.81 51.05 4.06
CA ASP A 6 -73.68 50.87 4.99
C ASP A 6 -73.73 49.52 5.72
N LYS A 7 -74.90 49.11 6.23
CA LYS A 7 -75.05 47.80 6.89
C LYS A 7 -74.79 46.61 5.96
N GLN A 8 -75.15 46.74 4.67
CA GLN A 8 -74.88 45.72 3.68
C GLN A 8 -73.40 45.69 3.29
N LEU A 9 -72.75 46.86 3.27
CA LEU A 9 -71.33 46.98 3.00
C LEU A 9 -70.50 46.37 4.14
N ASP A 10 -70.86 46.63 5.40
CA ASP A 10 -70.19 46.04 6.58
C ASP A 10 -70.32 44.51 6.61
N GLN A 11 -71.52 43.98 6.31
CA GLN A 11 -71.72 42.52 6.20
C GLN A 11 -70.91 41.90 5.06
N LEU A 12 -70.82 42.56 3.91
CA LEU A 12 -69.99 42.11 2.79
C LEU A 12 -68.50 42.14 3.15
N VAL A 13 -68.03 43.18 3.83
CA VAL A 13 -66.64 43.30 4.29
C VAL A 13 -66.34 42.19 5.31
N GLU A 14 -67.21 41.94 6.27
CA GLU A 14 -67.02 40.89 7.29
C GLU A 14 -66.99 39.49 6.66
N GLN A 15 -67.88 39.23 5.69
CA GLN A 15 -67.97 37.96 4.98
C GLN A 15 -66.76 37.72 4.05
N VAL A 16 -66.29 38.77 3.36
CA VAL A 16 -65.05 38.72 2.57
C VAL A 16 -63.84 38.52 3.48
N THR A 17 -63.79 39.21 4.63
CA THR A 17 -62.67 39.09 5.58
C THR A 17 -62.60 37.68 6.17
N GLN A 18 -63.72 37.09 6.59
CA GLN A 18 -63.74 35.70 7.08
C GLN A 18 -63.38 34.69 5.99
N SER A 19 -63.88 34.88 4.77
CA SER A 19 -63.54 34.02 3.63
C SER A 19 -62.05 34.08 3.27
N VAL A 20 -61.48 35.28 3.26
CA VAL A 20 -60.06 35.50 3.00
C VAL A 20 -59.20 34.93 4.12
N VAL A 21 -59.55 35.13 5.39
CA VAL A 21 -58.80 34.59 6.54
C VAL A 21 -58.83 33.06 6.56
N ALA A 22 -60.00 32.44 6.34
CA ALA A 22 -60.11 30.98 6.28
C ALA A 22 -59.38 30.38 5.07
N GLY A 23 -59.45 31.06 3.91
CA GLY A 23 -58.71 30.68 2.71
C GLY A 23 -57.20 30.82 2.89
N LEU A 24 -56.74 31.91 3.53
CA LEU A 24 -55.32 32.11 3.84
C LEU A 24 -54.81 31.03 4.79
N ASP A 25 -55.53 30.72 5.85
CA ASP A 25 -55.10 29.73 6.86
C ASP A 25 -54.92 28.34 6.23
N ALA A 26 -55.88 27.91 5.39
CA ALA A 26 -55.78 26.65 4.68
C ALA A 26 -54.61 26.61 3.69
N VAL A 27 -54.43 27.67 2.89
CA VAL A 27 -53.37 27.75 1.88
C VAL A 27 -51.98 27.85 2.53
N ILE A 28 -51.84 28.64 3.59
CA ILE A 28 -50.58 28.78 4.33
C ILE A 28 -50.22 27.47 5.02
N LYS A 29 -51.20 26.80 5.65
CA LYS A 29 -50.96 25.51 6.31
C LYS A 29 -50.53 24.44 5.31
N ASP A 30 -51.20 24.34 4.16
CA ASP A 30 -50.82 23.38 3.12
C ASP A 30 -49.45 23.70 2.51
N ALA A 31 -49.17 24.99 2.24
CA ALA A 31 -47.88 25.44 1.73
C ALA A 31 -46.73 25.18 2.72
N ILE A 32 -46.91 25.47 4.01
CA ILE A 32 -45.90 25.20 5.05
C ILE A 32 -45.69 23.69 5.21
N VAL A 33 -46.75 22.89 5.29
CA VAL A 33 -46.62 21.44 5.42
C VAL A 33 -45.89 20.86 4.21
N LYS A 34 -46.24 21.29 3.00
CA LYS A 34 -45.58 20.85 1.78
C LYS A 34 -44.11 21.24 1.74
N GLU A 35 -43.79 22.49 2.07
CA GLU A 35 -42.41 22.99 2.04
C GLU A 35 -41.56 22.35 3.15
N VAL A 36 -42.07 22.28 4.38
CA VAL A 36 -41.39 21.63 5.50
C VAL A 36 -41.16 20.14 5.20
N THR A 37 -42.16 19.43 4.68
CA THR A 37 -42.01 18.00 4.35
C THR A 37 -40.99 17.81 3.23
N ASN A 38 -40.97 18.69 2.23
CA ASN A 38 -40.01 18.62 1.13
C ASN A 38 -38.58 18.89 1.62
N VAL A 39 -38.39 19.92 2.45
CA VAL A 39 -37.10 20.25 3.07
C VAL A 39 -36.64 19.13 4.00
N LEU A 40 -37.51 18.63 4.88
CA LEU A 40 -37.16 17.55 5.83
C LEU A 40 -36.80 16.26 5.08
N THR A 41 -37.56 15.89 4.05
CA THR A 41 -37.31 14.70 3.24
C THR A 41 -35.99 14.82 2.48
N LYS A 42 -35.69 16.02 1.96
CA LYS A 42 -34.43 16.28 1.26
C LYS A 42 -33.23 16.26 2.23
N SER A 43 -33.36 16.90 3.39
CA SER A 43 -32.32 16.93 4.43
C SER A 43 -32.08 15.56 5.07
N LEU A 44 -33.12 14.81 5.45
CA LEU A 44 -32.96 13.46 5.98
C LEU A 44 -32.35 12.51 4.96
N ASN A 45 -32.81 12.53 3.70
CA ASN A 45 -32.23 11.68 2.67
C ASN A 45 -30.75 12.01 2.42
N LYS A 46 -30.37 13.28 2.52
CA LYS A 46 -28.96 13.69 2.42
C LYS A 46 -28.13 13.16 3.59
N GLU A 47 -28.56 13.40 4.84
CA GLU A 47 -27.84 12.92 6.03
C GLU A 47 -27.75 11.40 6.10
N ILE A 48 -28.80 10.68 5.71
CA ILE A 48 -28.80 9.21 5.67
C ILE A 48 -27.80 8.71 4.62
N LYS A 49 -27.82 9.28 3.41
CA LYS A 49 -26.87 8.89 2.34
C LYS A 49 -25.43 9.21 2.69
N ASP A 50 -25.19 10.36 3.31
CA ASP A 50 -23.84 10.74 3.76
C ASP A 50 -23.37 9.81 4.87
N GLY A 51 -24.22 9.52 5.86
CA GLY A 51 -23.93 8.54 6.91
C GLY A 51 -23.62 7.13 6.37
N GLU A 52 -24.40 6.65 5.40
CA GLU A 52 -24.17 5.36 4.74
C GLU A 52 -22.87 5.36 3.92
N PHE A 53 -22.56 6.45 3.21
CA PHE A 53 -21.33 6.60 2.46
C PHE A 53 -20.10 6.60 3.36
N PHE A 54 -20.05 7.47 4.38
CA PHE A 54 -18.90 7.53 5.28
C PHE A 54 -18.71 6.23 6.05
N ARG A 55 -19.80 5.55 6.40
CA ARG A 55 -19.75 4.22 7.01
C ARG A 55 -19.15 3.19 6.06
N LYS A 56 -19.56 3.19 4.78
CA LYS A 56 -19.01 2.30 3.75
C LYS A 56 -17.54 2.60 3.46
N VAL A 57 -17.15 3.87 3.32
CA VAL A 57 -15.75 4.29 3.12
C VAL A 57 -14.89 3.91 4.32
N ASN A 58 -15.37 4.17 5.54
CA ASN A 58 -14.64 3.81 6.75
C ASN A 58 -14.54 2.30 6.92
N ASP A 59 -15.58 1.54 6.59
CA ASP A 59 -15.53 0.08 6.57
C ASP A 59 -14.58 -0.42 5.48
N ASP A 60 -14.59 0.13 4.27
CA ASP A 60 -13.66 -0.23 3.18
C ASP A 60 -12.19 0.08 3.55
N MET A 61 -11.94 1.25 4.13
CA MET A 61 -10.60 1.65 4.56
C MET A 61 -10.11 0.81 5.75
N ARG A 62 -10.99 0.55 6.72
CA ARG A 62 -10.71 -0.34 7.84
C ARG A 62 -10.49 -1.77 7.37
N HIS A 63 -11.25 -2.26 6.39
CA HIS A 63 -11.07 -3.60 5.83
C HIS A 63 -9.76 -3.69 5.06
N GLY A 64 -9.43 -2.71 4.22
CA GLY A 64 -8.15 -2.66 3.51
C GLY A 64 -6.95 -2.59 4.47
N LEU A 65 -7.04 -1.80 5.54
CA LEU A 65 -6.00 -1.74 6.58
C LEU A 65 -5.94 -3.02 7.42
N GLU A 66 -7.08 -3.63 7.76
CA GLU A 66 -7.15 -4.93 8.46
C GLU A 66 -6.58 -6.06 7.61
N GLU A 67 -6.81 -6.06 6.29
CA GLU A 67 -6.21 -7.00 5.34
C GLU A 67 -4.70 -6.79 5.29
N ILE A 68 -4.22 -5.56 5.03
CA ILE A 68 -2.78 -5.25 5.02
C ILE A 68 -2.12 -5.67 6.35
N TYR A 69 -2.74 -5.36 7.49
CA TYR A 69 -2.23 -5.72 8.80
C TYR A 69 -2.24 -7.24 9.04
N LYS A 70 -3.31 -7.95 8.67
CA LYS A 70 -3.37 -9.42 8.77
C LYS A 70 -2.34 -10.08 7.88
N GLU A 71 -2.08 -9.53 6.69
CA GLU A 71 -1.15 -10.12 5.73
C GLU A 71 0.30 -9.85 6.11
N ILE A 72 0.63 -8.66 6.63
CA ILE A 72 1.93 -8.39 7.28
C ILE A 72 2.13 -9.31 8.49
N LYS A 73 1.09 -9.50 9.32
CA LYS A 73 1.17 -10.36 10.50
C LYS A 73 1.29 -11.85 10.15
N LYS A 74 0.58 -12.33 9.13
CA LYS A 74 0.69 -13.71 8.63
C LYS A 74 2.05 -13.98 7.98
N ALA A 75 2.55 -13.06 7.16
CA ALA A 75 3.90 -13.15 6.61
C ALA A 75 4.95 -13.25 7.73
N LYS A 76 4.76 -12.49 8.81
CA LYS A 76 5.62 -12.55 10.01
C LYS A 76 5.42 -13.78 10.90
N GLN A 77 4.24 -14.42 10.89
CA GLN A 77 3.92 -15.60 11.73
C GLN A 77 4.13 -16.94 11.02
N ASN A 78 4.18 -16.98 9.69
CA ASN A 78 4.45 -18.20 8.92
C ASN A 78 5.89 -18.71 9.07
N ASP A 79 6.77 -17.95 9.72
CA ASP A 79 8.10 -18.38 10.18
C ASP A 79 8.04 -19.47 11.28
N SER A 80 6.85 -19.94 11.69
CA SER A 80 6.71 -20.95 12.75
C SER A 80 5.61 -22.02 12.56
N ALA A 81 4.85 -22.01 11.47
CA ALA A 81 3.86 -23.07 11.25
C ALA A 81 3.59 -23.27 9.76
N ALA A 82 4.20 -24.33 9.24
CA ALA A 82 3.78 -24.93 8.00
C ALA A 82 2.27 -25.24 8.01
N SER A 83 1.70 -25.18 6.80
CA SER A 83 0.51 -25.88 6.32
C SER A 83 -0.86 -25.16 6.29
N LEU A 84 -1.48 -25.29 5.10
CA LEU A 84 -2.91 -25.48 4.82
C LEU A 84 -3.85 -24.27 4.99
N SER A 85 -4.13 -23.59 3.87
CA SER A 85 -5.53 -23.23 3.52
C SER A 85 -5.62 -22.80 2.05
N SER A 86 -6.36 -23.58 1.26
CA SER A 86 -6.84 -23.24 -0.07
C SER A 86 -7.99 -22.22 0.03
N GLY A 87 -7.66 -20.95 -0.13
CA GLY A 87 -8.58 -19.85 -0.37
C GLY A 87 -7.84 -18.83 -1.21
N SER A 88 -8.50 -18.24 -2.21
CA SER A 88 -7.87 -17.34 -3.20
C SER A 88 -7.02 -16.27 -2.50
N ARG A 89 -5.70 -16.49 -2.41
CA ARG A 89 -4.74 -15.53 -1.87
C ARG A 89 -4.82 -14.28 -2.72
N SER A 90 -4.91 -13.11 -2.08
CA SER A 90 -4.75 -11.84 -2.79
C SER A 90 -3.39 -11.84 -3.50
N GLU A 91 -3.29 -11.22 -4.67
CA GLU A 91 -2.02 -11.08 -5.40
C GLU A 91 -0.93 -10.49 -4.50
N THR A 92 -1.33 -9.59 -3.59
CA THR A 92 -0.49 -9.00 -2.56
C THR A 92 0.08 -10.02 -1.56
N ASP A 93 -0.71 -11.02 -1.14
CA ASP A 93 -0.27 -12.06 -0.18
C ASP A 93 0.85 -12.91 -0.78
N GLN A 94 0.72 -13.21 -2.08
CA GLN A 94 1.71 -14.00 -2.80
C GLN A 94 3.01 -13.21 -2.92
N LEU A 95 2.94 -11.92 -3.25
CA LEU A 95 4.10 -11.04 -3.36
C LEU A 95 4.84 -10.85 -2.03
N ILE A 96 4.11 -10.71 -0.91
CA ILE A 96 4.72 -10.56 0.41
C ILE A 96 5.37 -11.89 0.86
N THR A 97 4.65 -13.00 0.67
CA THR A 97 5.19 -14.33 1.03
C THR A 97 6.43 -14.63 0.20
N GLU A 98 6.38 -14.41 -1.11
CA GLU A 98 7.52 -14.60 -2.02
C GLU A 98 8.70 -13.71 -1.60
N ALA A 99 8.48 -12.43 -1.32
CA ALA A 99 9.55 -11.54 -0.88
C ALA A 99 10.21 -12.00 0.43
N SER A 100 9.43 -12.55 1.37
CA SER A 100 9.93 -13.08 2.63
C SER A 100 10.79 -14.34 2.40
N ASP A 101 10.26 -15.31 1.65
CA ASP A 101 11.00 -16.53 1.28
C ASP A 101 12.32 -16.20 0.56
N GLN A 102 12.28 -15.21 -0.35
CA GLN A 102 13.50 -14.76 -1.05
C GLN A 102 14.53 -14.15 -0.08
N LEU A 103 14.12 -13.43 0.96
CA LEU A 103 15.03 -12.85 1.96
C LEU A 103 15.70 -13.93 2.81
N ASP A 104 14.95 -14.95 3.23
CA ASP A 104 15.50 -16.07 4.02
C ASP A 104 16.52 -16.87 3.21
N GLU A 105 16.23 -17.13 1.93
CA GLU A 105 17.17 -17.79 1.03
C GLU A 105 18.44 -16.96 0.77
N ILE A 106 18.33 -15.63 0.72
CA ILE A 106 19.49 -14.72 0.67
C ILE A 106 20.32 -14.87 1.94
N LEU A 107 19.68 -14.80 3.11
CA LEU A 107 20.37 -14.85 4.40
C LEU A 107 21.15 -16.16 4.55
N LYS A 108 20.48 -17.29 4.27
CA LYS A 108 21.09 -18.62 4.31
C LYS A 108 22.25 -18.77 3.33
N SER A 109 22.04 -18.41 2.06
CA SER A 109 23.10 -18.55 1.05
C SER A 109 24.30 -17.63 1.32
N THR A 110 24.06 -16.46 1.91
CA THR A 110 25.12 -15.53 2.32
C THR A 110 25.90 -16.08 3.50
N GLU A 111 25.22 -16.65 4.50
CA GLU A 111 25.85 -17.30 5.64
C GLU A 111 26.69 -18.50 5.20
N ASP A 112 26.13 -19.42 4.41
CA ASP A 112 26.81 -20.61 3.90
C ASP A 112 28.06 -20.24 3.08
N ALA A 113 27.95 -19.23 2.20
CA ALA A 113 29.09 -18.75 1.43
C ALA A 113 30.16 -18.10 2.32
N THR A 114 29.75 -17.33 3.32
CA THR A 114 30.68 -16.66 4.25
C THR A 114 31.45 -17.67 5.09
N VAL A 115 30.76 -18.68 5.66
CA VAL A 115 31.40 -19.77 6.41
C VAL A 115 32.41 -20.50 5.53
N ARG A 116 32.02 -20.88 4.31
CA ARG A 116 32.93 -21.57 3.39
C ARG A 116 34.16 -20.73 3.02
N ILE A 117 33.99 -19.43 2.82
CA ILE A 117 35.11 -18.53 2.54
C ILE A 117 36.04 -18.43 3.76
N MET A 118 35.50 -18.32 4.97
CA MET A 118 36.29 -18.29 6.20
C MET A 118 37.11 -19.57 6.37
N ASP A 119 36.50 -20.75 6.17
CA ASP A 119 37.20 -22.04 6.25
C ASP A 119 38.39 -22.12 5.30
N ILE A 120 38.21 -21.65 4.05
CA ILE A 120 39.30 -21.63 3.05
C ILE A 120 40.39 -20.63 3.46
N VAL A 121 40.00 -19.45 3.97
CA VAL A 121 40.96 -18.44 4.43
C VAL A 121 41.77 -18.93 5.63
N GLU A 122 41.16 -19.63 6.58
CA GLU A 122 41.87 -20.25 7.71
C GLU A 122 42.87 -21.31 7.24
N LYS A 123 42.44 -22.22 6.35
CA LYS A 123 43.33 -23.20 5.71
C LYS A 123 44.50 -22.52 4.99
N HIS A 124 44.24 -21.41 4.30
CA HIS A 124 45.28 -20.61 3.66
C HIS A 124 46.29 -20.04 4.65
N GLN A 125 45.86 -19.53 5.80
CA GLN A 125 46.77 -19.00 6.82
C GLN A 125 47.76 -20.09 7.30
N GLU A 126 47.26 -21.30 7.52
CA GLU A 126 48.11 -22.44 7.90
C GLU A 126 49.10 -22.81 6.79
N MET A 127 48.65 -22.89 5.54
CA MET A 127 49.51 -23.21 4.39
C MET A 127 50.58 -22.13 4.13
N ILE A 128 50.24 -20.85 4.31
CA ILE A 128 51.21 -19.73 4.24
C ILE A 128 52.24 -19.87 5.36
N ALA A 129 51.82 -20.21 6.57
CA ALA A 129 52.74 -20.42 7.69
C ALA A 129 53.69 -21.61 7.45
N GLN A 130 53.18 -22.71 6.88
CA GLN A 130 53.99 -23.87 6.48
C GLN A 130 54.99 -23.51 5.37
N SER A 131 54.53 -22.82 4.32
CA SER A 131 55.38 -22.33 3.23
C SER A 131 56.49 -21.42 3.75
N GLY A 132 56.16 -20.51 4.67
CA GLY A 132 57.13 -19.62 5.31
C GLY A 132 58.17 -20.36 6.17
N LYS A 133 57.80 -21.48 6.81
CA LYS A 133 58.76 -22.34 7.53
C LYS A 133 59.74 -22.99 6.56
N LEU A 134 59.25 -23.62 5.50
CA LEU A 134 60.08 -24.25 4.46
C LEU A 134 61.05 -23.25 3.83
N LEU A 135 60.58 -22.05 3.48
CA LEU A 135 61.42 -21.00 2.91
C LEU A 135 62.53 -20.52 3.87
N ARG A 136 62.26 -20.50 5.19
CA ARG A 136 63.30 -20.18 6.19
C ARG A 136 64.34 -21.29 6.31
N GLU A 137 63.91 -22.55 6.28
CA GLU A 137 64.82 -23.71 6.30
C GLU A 137 65.77 -23.70 5.11
N PHE A 138 65.28 -23.30 3.92
CA PHE A 138 66.10 -23.18 2.71
C PHE A 138 67.25 -22.19 2.86
N ARG A 139 67.02 -21.09 3.61
CA ARG A 139 68.07 -20.10 3.89
C ARG A 139 69.16 -20.61 4.83
N SER A 140 68.85 -21.58 5.70
CA SER A 140 69.78 -22.09 6.72
C SER A 140 70.60 -23.31 6.28
N GLY A 141 70.14 -24.09 5.29
CA GLY A 141 70.80 -25.36 4.94
C GLY A 141 70.59 -25.85 3.50
N GLY A 142 70.02 -25.02 2.61
CA GLY A 142 69.64 -25.43 1.26
C GLY A 142 68.27 -26.12 1.20
N ALA A 143 67.79 -26.38 -0.02
CA ALA A 143 66.46 -26.96 -0.24
C ALA A 143 66.56 -28.44 -0.61
N SER A 144 65.95 -29.31 0.18
CA SER A 144 65.81 -30.74 -0.18
C SER A 144 64.75 -30.90 -1.28
N LYS A 145 64.87 -31.95 -2.09
CA LYS A 145 63.89 -32.26 -3.15
C LYS A 145 62.47 -32.41 -2.58
N ASP A 146 62.34 -33.06 -1.42
CA ASP A 146 61.05 -33.29 -0.76
C ASP A 146 60.43 -31.98 -0.27
N SER A 147 61.26 -31.09 0.31
CA SER A 147 60.79 -29.78 0.76
C SER A 147 60.37 -28.88 -0.39
N VAL A 148 61.06 -28.95 -1.53
CA VAL A 148 60.67 -28.23 -2.76
C VAL A 148 59.35 -28.78 -3.30
N ASN A 149 59.20 -30.10 -3.39
CA ASN A 149 57.95 -30.73 -3.82
C ASN A 149 56.79 -30.33 -2.90
N ARG A 150 57.02 -30.29 -1.58
CA ARG A 150 56.01 -29.87 -0.62
C ARG A 150 55.59 -28.41 -0.80
N LEU A 151 56.53 -27.53 -1.11
CA LEU A 151 56.23 -26.12 -1.40
C LEU A 151 55.41 -25.97 -2.69
N ILE A 152 55.71 -26.77 -3.72
CA ILE A 152 54.93 -26.83 -4.96
C ILE A 152 53.49 -27.29 -4.66
N GLU A 153 53.31 -28.38 -3.91
CA GLU A 153 51.98 -28.86 -3.49
C GLU A 153 51.18 -27.81 -2.73
N LEU A 154 51.81 -27.09 -1.79
CA LEU A 154 51.16 -26.01 -1.04
C LEU A 154 50.72 -24.87 -1.96
N ASN A 155 51.56 -24.49 -2.93
CA ASN A 155 51.24 -23.45 -3.90
C ASN A 155 50.11 -23.86 -4.87
N ASP A 156 50.10 -25.10 -5.32
CA ASP A 156 49.04 -25.64 -6.18
C ASP A 156 47.72 -25.72 -5.41
N THR A 157 47.77 -26.15 -4.14
CA THR A 157 46.60 -26.16 -3.26
C THR A 157 46.06 -24.75 -3.02
N HIS A 158 46.94 -23.77 -2.77
CA HIS A 158 46.56 -22.36 -2.67
C HIS A 158 45.81 -21.86 -3.91
N THR A 159 46.32 -22.20 -5.10
CA THR A 159 45.70 -21.78 -6.35
C THR A 159 44.32 -22.41 -6.53
N SER A 160 44.17 -23.70 -6.21
CA SER A 160 42.88 -24.39 -6.24
C SER A 160 41.87 -23.78 -5.25
N ASP A 161 42.31 -23.53 -4.01
CA ASP A 161 41.47 -22.96 -2.96
C ASP A 161 41.00 -21.52 -3.30
N LEU A 162 41.82 -20.71 -3.99
CA LEU A 162 41.38 -19.40 -4.50
C LEU A 162 40.27 -19.52 -5.55
N ILE A 163 40.29 -20.56 -6.39
CA ILE A 163 39.20 -20.84 -7.34
C ILE A 163 37.92 -21.21 -6.58
N ASP A 164 38.04 -21.96 -5.49
CA ASP A 164 36.92 -22.30 -4.63
C ASP A 164 36.33 -21.06 -3.92
N VAL A 165 37.15 -20.11 -3.47
CA VAL A 165 36.68 -18.82 -2.94
C VAL A 165 35.93 -18.03 -4.01
N MET A 166 36.50 -17.92 -5.22
CA MET A 166 35.85 -17.22 -6.34
C MET A 166 34.51 -17.87 -6.70
N THR A 167 34.44 -19.20 -6.63
CA THR A 167 33.21 -19.96 -6.86
C THR A 167 32.21 -19.75 -5.72
N ALA A 168 32.68 -19.75 -4.47
CA ALA A 168 31.84 -19.46 -3.32
C ALA A 168 31.20 -18.07 -3.44
N LEU A 169 31.95 -17.05 -3.87
CA LEU A 169 31.49 -15.68 -4.09
C LEU A 169 30.45 -15.53 -5.22
N SER A 170 30.29 -16.53 -6.09
CA SER A 170 29.29 -16.47 -7.17
C SER A 170 27.84 -16.40 -6.67
N PHE A 171 27.57 -16.72 -5.39
CA PHE A 171 26.27 -16.53 -4.74
C PHE A 171 25.78 -15.08 -4.79
N GLN A 172 26.68 -14.11 -4.95
CA GLN A 172 26.36 -12.69 -5.03
C GLN A 172 25.45 -12.37 -6.23
N ASP A 173 25.64 -13.04 -7.37
CA ASP A 173 24.76 -12.83 -8.55
C ASP A 173 23.34 -13.29 -8.25
N LEU A 174 23.20 -14.49 -7.68
CA LEU A 174 21.90 -15.03 -7.28
C LEU A 174 21.24 -14.13 -6.23
N THR A 175 22.01 -13.68 -5.23
CA THR A 175 21.54 -12.72 -4.21
C THR A 175 21.05 -11.44 -4.85
N GLY A 176 21.79 -10.88 -5.81
CA GLY A 176 21.38 -9.68 -6.55
C GLY A 176 20.09 -9.86 -7.34
N GLN A 177 19.90 -11.02 -7.96
CA GLN A 177 18.65 -11.36 -8.65
C GLN A 177 17.46 -11.45 -7.68
N ARG A 178 17.65 -12.07 -6.52
CA ARG A 178 16.61 -12.19 -5.49
C ARG A 178 16.23 -10.83 -4.90
N ILE A 179 17.21 -9.98 -4.60
CA ILE A 179 16.97 -8.60 -4.14
C ILE A 179 16.14 -7.83 -5.19
N LYS A 180 16.44 -7.96 -6.49
CA LYS A 180 15.65 -7.32 -7.55
C LYS A 180 14.19 -7.79 -7.55
N ARG A 181 13.92 -9.07 -7.29
CA ARG A 181 12.54 -9.60 -7.17
C ARG A 181 11.83 -9.00 -5.96
N ILE A 182 12.48 -8.97 -4.80
CA ILE A 182 11.95 -8.35 -3.58
C ILE A 182 11.62 -6.88 -3.81
N VAL A 183 12.54 -6.11 -4.40
CA VAL A 183 12.32 -4.69 -4.71
C VAL A 183 11.15 -4.51 -5.66
N SER A 184 10.99 -5.40 -6.65
CA SER A 184 9.86 -5.34 -7.59
C SER A 184 8.53 -5.66 -6.90
N ALA A 185 8.52 -6.64 -6.00
CA ALA A 185 7.34 -6.97 -5.19
C ALA A 185 6.94 -5.80 -4.29
N LEU A 186 7.91 -5.17 -3.60
CA LEU A 186 7.67 -3.99 -2.76
C LEU A 186 7.11 -2.82 -3.55
N LYS A 187 7.64 -2.53 -4.75
CA LYS A 187 7.09 -1.49 -5.64
C LYS A 187 5.64 -1.76 -6.02
N ARG A 188 5.30 -3.03 -6.29
CA ARG A 188 3.92 -3.41 -6.63
C ARG A 188 2.98 -3.27 -5.44
N ILE A 189 3.46 -3.57 -4.23
CA ILE A 189 2.69 -3.33 -2.99
C ILE A 189 2.48 -1.83 -2.78
N GLU A 190 3.53 -1.03 -2.92
CA GLU A 190 3.47 0.44 -2.86
C GLU A 190 2.43 1.01 -3.84
N GLU A 191 2.45 0.55 -5.09
CA GLU A 191 1.47 0.93 -6.12
C GLU A 191 0.02 0.56 -5.77
N VAL A 192 -0.21 -0.56 -5.10
CA VAL A 192 -1.54 -0.99 -4.66
C VAL A 192 -2.02 -0.12 -3.50
N VAL A 193 -1.17 0.09 -2.50
CA VAL A 193 -1.49 0.92 -1.33
C VAL A 193 -1.75 2.37 -1.75
N PHE A 194 -0.88 2.92 -2.61
CA PHE A 194 -1.05 4.27 -3.16
C PHE A 194 -2.37 4.41 -3.92
N SER A 195 -2.69 3.44 -4.79
CA SER A 195 -3.95 3.46 -5.55
C SER A 195 -5.18 3.38 -4.65
N LEU A 196 -5.16 2.52 -3.62
CA LEU A 196 -6.27 2.42 -2.65
C LEU A 196 -6.44 3.74 -1.91
N TYR A 197 -5.34 4.34 -1.48
CA TYR A 197 -5.32 5.56 -0.72
C TYR A 197 -5.82 6.78 -1.52
N VAL A 198 -5.29 6.98 -2.73
CA VAL A 198 -5.69 8.07 -3.63
C VAL A 198 -7.15 7.92 -4.05
N SER A 199 -7.58 6.70 -4.42
CA SER A 199 -8.98 6.47 -4.82
C SER A 199 -9.96 6.72 -3.67
N THR A 200 -9.59 6.37 -2.43
CA THR A 200 -10.41 6.63 -1.25
C THR A 200 -10.47 8.12 -0.93
N GLY A 201 -9.32 8.82 -0.97
CA GLY A 201 -9.26 10.27 -0.74
C GLY A 201 -10.06 11.07 -1.78
N LEU A 202 -9.94 10.71 -3.07
CA LEU A 202 -10.72 11.32 -4.14
C LEU A 202 -12.23 11.07 -4.00
N ALA A 203 -12.62 9.86 -3.59
CA ALA A 203 -14.03 9.53 -3.37
C ALA A 203 -14.64 10.37 -2.25
N VAL A 204 -13.92 10.56 -1.14
CA VAL A 204 -14.34 11.41 -0.01
C VAL A 204 -14.47 12.87 -0.47
N LYS A 205 -13.45 13.41 -1.15
CA LYS A 205 -13.46 14.80 -1.61
C LYS A 205 -14.59 15.10 -2.60
N LYS A 206 -14.81 14.23 -3.60
CA LYS A 206 -15.91 14.38 -4.56
C LYS A 206 -17.29 14.25 -3.90
N ARG A 207 -17.40 13.47 -2.82
CA ARG A 207 -18.63 13.40 -2.03
C ARG A 207 -18.91 14.72 -1.30
N ASP A 208 -17.89 15.34 -0.73
CA ASP A 208 -18.02 16.63 -0.04
C ASP A 208 -18.40 17.76 -1.02
N GLU A 209 -17.84 17.75 -2.24
CA GLU A 209 -18.12 18.73 -3.29
C GLU A 209 -19.50 18.51 -3.95
N GLU A 210 -19.90 17.25 -4.17
CA GLU A 210 -21.11 16.88 -4.91
C GLU A 210 -22.00 15.86 -4.15
N PRO A 211 -22.60 16.24 -3.01
CA PRO A 211 -23.30 15.30 -2.13
C PRO A 211 -24.62 14.74 -2.70
N GLU A 212 -25.18 15.36 -3.75
CA GLU A 212 -26.39 14.87 -4.42
C GLU A 212 -26.11 13.82 -5.53
N ARG A 213 -24.83 13.65 -5.94
CA ARG A 213 -24.46 12.64 -6.94
C ARG A 213 -24.47 11.22 -6.37
N ASP A 214 -24.58 10.25 -7.26
CA ASP A 214 -24.60 8.84 -6.89
C ASP A 214 -23.24 8.38 -6.34
N THR A 215 -23.26 7.66 -5.23
CA THR A 215 -22.06 7.21 -4.51
C THR A 215 -21.26 6.15 -5.26
N GLU A 216 -21.90 5.30 -6.08
CA GLU A 216 -21.21 4.32 -6.91
C GLU A 216 -20.52 4.98 -8.10
N GLU A 217 -21.13 6.00 -8.69
CA GLU A 217 -20.49 6.79 -9.75
C GLU A 217 -19.25 7.53 -9.22
N ILE A 218 -19.35 8.17 -8.05
CA ILE A 218 -18.22 8.86 -7.41
C ILE A 218 -17.07 7.88 -7.11
N ALA A 219 -17.38 6.71 -6.55
CA ALA A 219 -16.37 5.70 -6.24
C ALA A 219 -15.70 5.13 -7.50
N LYS A 220 -16.47 4.93 -8.57
CA LYS A 220 -15.96 4.44 -9.86
C LYS A 220 -15.04 5.47 -10.51
N GLU A 221 -15.46 6.74 -10.53
CA GLU A 221 -14.67 7.84 -11.08
C GLU A 221 -13.37 8.05 -10.29
N ALA A 222 -13.43 7.98 -8.96
CA ALA A 222 -12.25 8.10 -8.09
C ALA A 222 -11.24 6.96 -8.31
N ARG A 223 -11.70 5.72 -8.51
CA ARG A 223 -10.84 4.59 -8.88
C ARG A 223 -10.22 4.76 -10.26
N GLN A 224 -10.97 5.30 -11.21
CA GLN A 224 -10.47 5.56 -12.56
C GLN A 224 -9.40 6.65 -12.57
N THR A 225 -9.63 7.78 -11.89
CA THR A 225 -8.65 8.86 -11.74
C THR A 225 -7.38 8.36 -11.02
N ALA A 226 -7.52 7.56 -9.95
CA ALA A 226 -6.37 6.95 -9.27
C ALA A 226 -5.55 6.02 -10.18
N SER A 227 -6.22 5.33 -11.12
CA SER A 227 -5.54 4.49 -12.11
C SER A 227 -4.88 5.28 -13.24
N GLU A 228 -5.40 6.45 -13.61
CA GLU A 228 -4.83 7.35 -14.63
C GLU A 228 -3.59 8.08 -14.11
N LEU A 229 -3.60 8.47 -12.82
CA LEU A 229 -2.42 8.98 -12.11
C LEU A 229 -1.27 7.94 -12.03
N LYS A 230 -1.57 6.66 -12.33
CA LYS A 230 -0.66 5.52 -12.35
C LYS A 230 0.12 5.35 -13.68
N GLY A 231 -0.13 6.20 -14.69
CA GLY A 231 0.42 6.09 -16.04
C GLY A 231 1.97 6.12 -16.15
N PRO A 232 2.55 5.54 -17.22
CA PRO A 232 3.97 5.18 -17.29
C PRO A 232 4.89 6.41 -17.37
N GLN A 233 5.67 6.67 -16.33
CA GLN A 233 6.94 7.42 -16.29
C GLN A 233 7.15 8.66 -17.22
N GLY A 234 6.13 9.39 -17.67
CA GLY A 234 6.39 10.50 -18.59
C GLY A 234 5.29 11.52 -18.87
N GLY A 235 4.12 11.44 -18.22
CA GLY A 235 2.99 12.34 -18.53
C GLY A 235 2.35 13.02 -17.33
N THR A 236 2.29 12.35 -16.19
CA THR A 236 1.79 12.92 -14.93
C THR A 236 2.99 13.51 -14.20
N SER A 237 3.04 14.84 -14.05
CA SER A 237 4.18 15.44 -13.38
C SER A 237 4.13 15.03 -11.90
N GLN A 238 5.27 14.77 -11.28
CA GLN A 238 5.33 14.50 -9.84
C GLN A 238 4.68 15.63 -9.03
N GLY A 239 4.66 16.86 -9.58
CA GLY A 239 3.91 17.98 -9.04
C GLY A 239 2.39 17.77 -9.00
N ASP A 240 1.79 17.10 -9.99
CA ASP A 240 0.35 16.80 -9.97
C ASP A 240 -0.02 15.79 -8.88
N VAL A 241 0.88 14.85 -8.58
CA VAL A 241 0.72 13.89 -7.47
C VAL A 241 0.88 14.61 -6.13
N ASP A 242 1.93 15.41 -5.97
CA ASP A 242 2.20 16.17 -4.75
C ASP A 242 1.10 17.20 -4.47
N ASP A 243 0.58 17.87 -5.51
CA ASP A 243 -0.53 18.82 -5.40
C ASP A 243 -1.84 18.10 -5.05
N LEU A 244 -2.06 16.89 -5.57
CA LEU A 244 -3.21 16.07 -5.19
C LEU A 244 -3.09 15.60 -3.73
N LEU A 245 -1.90 15.21 -3.27
CA LEU A 245 -1.64 14.85 -1.89
C LEU A 245 -1.82 16.03 -0.92
N LYS A 246 -1.35 17.24 -1.30
CA LYS A 246 -1.62 18.48 -0.56
C LYS A 246 -3.11 18.80 -0.50
N GLN A 247 -3.82 18.66 -1.62
CA GLN A 247 -5.26 18.87 -1.67
C GLN A 247 -6.06 17.85 -0.85
N LEU A 248 -5.49 16.68 -0.58
CA LEU A 248 -6.04 15.66 0.31
C LEU A 248 -5.59 15.84 1.78
N GLY A 249 -4.73 16.82 2.07
CA GLY A 249 -4.30 17.19 3.43
C GLY A 249 -3.17 16.34 4.00
N LEU A 250 -2.25 15.87 3.16
CA LEU A 250 -1.32 14.78 3.48
C LEU A 250 0.17 15.14 3.47
N GLU A 251 0.48 16.44 3.44
CA GLU A 251 1.78 17.03 3.79
C GLU A 251 1.62 18.17 4.79
#